data_AF-A0A2U1W2V9-F1
#
_entry.id   AF-A0A2U1W2V9-F1
#
_cell.length_a   1.000
_cell.length_b   1.000
_cell.length_c   1.000
_cell.angle_alpha   90.00
_cell.angle_beta   90.00
_cell.angle_gamma   90.00
#
_symmetry.space_group_name_H-M   'P 1'
#
loop_
_entity.id
_entity.type
_entity.pdbx_description
1 polymer ?
#
loop_
_entity_poly.entity_id
_entity_poly.type
_entity_poly.pdbx_seq_one_letter_code
_entity_poly.pdbx_strand_id
1 'polypeptide(L)'
;MAGQVLVRLPTTLAARVASAAEADGLTAAAWLRALAVAAVGARPEDAAPVRAYRRPAPPPPEHVVEIARLRESVGELAGAMVQAAIASRVAGRGADHAAIEAALPGVRQVARDLDRLKRAMLGDSGGGR
;
A
#
# COMPACT_ATOMS: atom_id res chain seq x y z
N MET A 1 -15.91 10.88 17.79
CA MET A 1 -16.22 10.80 16.34
C MET A 1 -15.49 11.92 15.63
N ALA A 2 -14.89 11.68 14.46
CA ALA A 2 -14.24 12.72 13.68
C ALA A 2 -15.27 13.41 12.77
N GLY A 3 -15.38 14.73 12.85
CA GLY A 3 -16.19 15.55 11.94
C GLY A 3 -15.31 16.21 10.87
N GLN A 4 -15.91 16.62 9.74
CA GLN A 4 -15.22 17.44 8.74
C GLN A 4 -16.03 18.71 8.43
N VAL A 5 -15.34 19.83 8.28
CA VAL A 5 -15.91 21.09 7.81
C VAL A 5 -15.27 21.42 6.46
N LEU A 6 -16.07 21.41 5.39
CA LEU A 6 -15.61 21.73 4.04
C LEU A 6 -16.07 23.14 3.66
N VAL A 7 -15.11 24.01 3.34
CA VAL A 7 -15.39 25.38 2.93
C VAL A 7 -14.78 25.63 1.55
N ARG A 8 -15.59 26.10 0.61
CA ARG A 8 -15.11 26.55 -0.70
C ARG A 8 -14.72 28.02 -0.61
N LEU A 9 -13.47 28.33 -0.95
CA LEU A 9 -12.95 29.69 -0.94
C LEU A 9 -12.83 30.21 -2.38
N PRO A 10 -13.11 31.49 -2.64
CA PRO A 10 -12.65 32.14 -3.87
C PRO A 10 -11.13 32.00 -4.02
N THR A 11 -10.65 31.90 -5.25
CA THR A 11 -9.22 31.66 -5.56
C THR A 11 -8.30 32.66 -4.87
N THR A 12 -8.70 33.93 -4.83
CA THR A 12 -7.92 35.02 -4.18
C THR A 12 -7.78 34.81 -2.68
N LEU A 13 -8.83 34.36 -2.00
CA LEU A 13 -8.80 34.07 -0.56
C LEU A 13 -8.00 32.80 -0.28
N ALA A 14 -8.15 31.75 -1.10
CA ALA A 14 -7.36 30.53 -0.98
C ALA A 14 -5.85 30.80 -1.08
N ALA A 15 -5.43 31.65 -2.02
CA ALA A 15 -4.02 32.05 -2.18
C ALA A 15 -3.49 32.81 -0.95
N ARG A 16 -4.29 33.71 -0.36
CA ARG A 16 -3.92 34.43 0.87
C ARG A 16 -3.76 33.49 2.06
N VAL A 17 -4.66 32.52 2.21
CA VAL A 17 -4.56 31.49 3.26
C VAL A 17 -3.29 30.65 3.08
N ALA A 18 -2.96 30.26 1.86
CA ALA A 18 -1.74 29.50 1.58
C ALA A 18 -0.47 30.30 1.95
N SER A 19 -0.41 31.58 1.58
CA SER A 19 0.72 32.45 1.90
C SER A 19 0.86 32.70 3.41
N ALA A 20 -0.24 32.91 4.12
CA ALA A 20 -0.22 33.06 5.58
C ALA A 20 0.24 31.78 6.29
N ALA A 21 -0.22 30.62 5.82
CA ALA A 21 0.22 29.33 6.35
C ALA A 21 1.72 29.10 6.13
N GLU A 22 2.22 29.45 4.94
CA GLU A 22 3.65 29.35 4.61
C GLU A 22 4.52 30.25 5.49
N ALA A 23 4.07 31.48 5.78
CA ALA A 23 4.76 32.38 6.69
C ALA A 23 4.92 31.80 8.11
N ASP A 24 3.97 30.97 8.54
CA ASP A 24 4.00 30.25 9.82
C ASP A 24 4.68 28.87 9.73
N GLY A 25 5.22 28.49 8.57
CA GLY A 25 5.85 27.18 8.34
C GLY A 25 4.86 26.01 8.36
N LEU A 26 3.58 26.27 8.06
CA LEU A 26 2.49 25.30 8.12
C LEU A 26 1.86 25.07 6.74
N THR A 27 1.19 23.92 6.61
CA THR A 27 0.25 23.73 5.49
C THR A 27 -1.03 24.53 5.75
N ALA A 28 -1.71 24.98 4.69
CA ALA A 28 -3.00 25.70 4.80
C ALA A 28 -4.01 24.98 5.71
N ALA A 29 -4.10 23.65 5.62
CA ALA A 29 -5.00 22.86 6.46
C ALA A 29 -4.56 22.80 7.94
N ALA A 30 -3.25 22.78 8.22
CA ALA A 30 -2.76 22.85 9.60
C ALA A 30 -2.98 24.24 10.20
N TRP A 31 -2.69 25.28 9.42
CA TRP A 31 -2.90 26.67 9.79
C TRP A 31 -4.37 26.99 10.12
N LEU A 32 -5.29 26.60 9.24
CA LEU A 32 -6.73 26.78 9.48
C LEU A 32 -7.24 26.02 10.73
N ARG A 33 -6.69 24.84 11.02
CA ARG A 33 -7.04 24.10 12.24
C ARG A 33 -6.53 24.80 13.50
N ALA A 34 -5.31 25.32 13.47
CA ALA A 34 -4.76 26.10 14.58
C ALA A 34 -5.62 27.35 14.85
N LEU A 35 -6.03 28.07 13.80
CA LEU A 35 -6.95 29.20 13.93
C LEU A 35 -8.31 28.79 14.50
N ALA A 36 -8.90 27.70 14.01
CA ALA A 36 -10.18 27.21 14.50
C ALA A 36 -10.10 26.84 15.99
N VAL A 37 -9.04 26.15 16.41
CA VAL A 37 -8.79 25.77 17.81
C VAL A 37 -8.67 27.00 18.69
N ALA A 38 -7.88 28.00 18.27
CA ALA A 38 -7.75 29.25 19.00
C ALA A 38 -9.08 30.00 19.11
N ALA A 39 -9.86 30.07 18.01
CA ALA A 39 -11.12 30.79 17.96
C ALA A 39 -12.22 30.17 18.84
N VAL A 40 -12.22 28.84 19.03
CA VAL A 40 -13.21 28.15 19.87
C VAL A 40 -12.72 27.88 21.31
N GLY A 41 -11.51 28.33 21.65
CA GLY A 41 -10.92 28.09 22.97
C GLY A 41 -10.60 26.62 23.26
N ALA A 42 -10.35 25.81 22.22
CA ALA A 42 -9.93 24.43 22.37
C ALA A 42 -8.44 24.33 22.71
N ARG A 43 -7.99 23.14 23.11
CA ARG A 43 -6.59 22.95 23.49
C ARG A 43 -5.73 22.76 22.23
N PRO A 44 -4.45 23.17 22.22
CA PRO A 44 -3.58 23.05 21.04
C PRO A 44 -3.51 21.64 20.44
N GLU A 45 -3.57 20.60 21.26
CA GLU A 45 -3.59 19.20 20.82
C GLU A 45 -4.80 18.85 19.95
N ASP A 46 -5.91 19.60 20.08
CA ASP A 46 -7.12 19.39 19.28
C ASP A 46 -6.94 19.86 17.82
N ALA A 47 -5.83 20.55 17.50
CA ALA A 47 -5.46 20.89 16.11
C ALA A 47 -4.84 19.71 15.35
N ALA A 48 -4.51 18.61 16.04
CA ALA A 48 -3.85 17.46 15.46
C ALA A 48 -4.68 16.82 14.33
N PRO A 49 -4.05 16.32 13.26
CA PRO A 49 -4.77 15.68 12.17
C PRO A 49 -5.39 14.38 12.65
N VAL A 50 -6.71 14.28 12.50
CA VAL A 50 -7.40 13.02 12.68
C VAL A 50 -7.29 12.24 11.38
N ARG A 51 -6.86 10.97 11.46
CA ARG A 51 -6.81 10.08 10.31
C ARG A 51 -8.19 10.02 9.68
N ALA A 52 -8.28 10.37 8.39
CA ALA A 52 -9.53 10.27 7.66
C ALA A 52 -10.09 8.85 7.79
N TYR A 53 -11.34 8.74 8.23
CA TYR A 53 -12.04 7.47 8.26
C TYR A 53 -12.15 6.95 6.83
N ARG A 54 -11.42 5.89 6.53
CA ARG A 54 -11.61 5.13 5.29
C ARG A 54 -12.67 4.08 5.58
N ARG A 55 -13.80 4.15 4.87
CA ARG A 55 -14.79 3.08 4.89
C ARG A 55 -14.06 1.76 4.57
N PRO A 56 -14.29 0.68 5.32
CA PRO A 56 -13.76 -0.63 4.98
C PRO A 56 -14.13 -0.96 3.53
N ALA A 57 -13.15 -1.36 2.73
CA ALA A 57 -13.43 -1.93 1.43
C ALA A 57 -14.26 -3.22 1.64
N PRO A 58 -15.21 -3.53 0.74
CA PRO A 58 -15.83 -4.84 0.76
C PRO A 58 -14.74 -5.92 0.66
N PRO A 59 -14.93 -7.08 1.32
CA PRO A 59 -13.96 -8.17 1.20
C PRO A 59 -13.80 -8.56 -0.28
N PRO A 60 -12.59 -8.96 -0.70
CA PRO A 60 -12.37 -9.42 -2.05
C PRO A 60 -13.26 -10.64 -2.33
N PRO A 61 -13.73 -10.82 -3.58
CA PRO A 61 -14.46 -12.02 -3.96
C PRO A 61 -13.68 -13.30 -3.64
N GLU A 62 -14.37 -14.38 -3.26
CA GLU A 62 -13.77 -15.64 -2.82
C GLU A 62 -12.75 -16.20 -3.83
N HIS A 63 -13.07 -16.16 -5.12
CA HIS A 63 -12.17 -16.61 -6.17
C HIS A 63 -10.85 -15.80 -6.25
N VAL A 64 -10.85 -14.51 -5.87
CA VAL A 64 -9.62 -13.70 -5.75
C VAL A 64 -8.79 -14.14 -4.55
N VAL A 65 -9.45 -14.52 -3.45
CA VAL A 65 -8.79 -15.07 -2.27
C VAL A 65 -8.10 -16.39 -2.59
N GLU A 66 -8.75 -17.27 -3.36
CA GLU A 66 -8.15 -18.54 -3.79
C GLU A 66 -6.91 -18.35 -4.68
N ILE A 67 -6.92 -17.38 -5.60
CA ILE A 67 -5.72 -17.03 -6.37
C ILE A 67 -4.60 -16.49 -5.47
N ALA A 68 -4.93 -15.70 -4.45
CA ALA A 68 -3.95 -15.21 -3.49
C ALA A 68 -3.33 -16.36 -2.67
N ARG A 69 -4.14 -17.33 -2.23
CA ARG A 69 -3.69 -18.55 -1.54
C ARG A 69 -2.79 -19.40 -2.43
N LEU A 70 -3.19 -19.64 -3.67
CA LEU A 70 -2.36 -20.37 -4.64
C LEU A 70 -1.01 -19.68 -4.85
N ARG A 71 -1.00 -18.34 -4.94
CA ARG A 71 0.23 -17.56 -5.06
C ARG A 71 1.14 -17.75 -3.84
N GLU A 72 0.57 -17.78 -2.63
CA GLU A 72 1.32 -18.03 -1.40
C GLU A 72 1.97 -19.42 -1.43
N SER A 73 1.22 -20.48 -1.77
CA SER A 73 1.75 -21.84 -1.89
C SER A 73 2.86 -21.96 -2.95
N VAL A 74 2.75 -21.25 -4.08
CA VAL A 74 3.82 -21.21 -5.09
C VAL A 74 5.06 -20.49 -4.55
N GLY A 75 4.89 -19.45 -3.73
CA GLY A 75 5.98 -18.76 -3.05
C GLY A 75 6.72 -19.66 -2.06
N GLU A 76 5.97 -20.42 -1.26
CA GLU A 76 6.52 -21.43 -0.33
C GLU A 76 7.29 -22.51 -1.08
N LEU A 77 6.73 -23.03 -2.18
CA LEU A 77 7.41 -23.99 -3.06
C LEU A 77 8.73 -23.43 -3.59
N ALA A 78 8.74 -22.19 -4.08
CA ALA A 78 9.96 -21.54 -4.56
C ALA A 78 11.02 -21.43 -3.46
N GLY A 79 10.60 -21.08 -2.23
CA GLY A 79 11.47 -21.04 -1.06
C GLY A 79 12.07 -22.41 -0.74
N ALA A 80 11.24 -23.46 -0.70
CA ALA A 80 11.67 -24.83 -0.46
C ALA A 80 12.66 -25.32 -1.53
N MET A 81 12.41 -25.01 -2.81
CA MET A 81 13.31 -25.33 -3.92
C MET A 81 14.68 -24.66 -3.77
N VAL A 82 14.73 -23.39 -3.38
CA VAL A 82 16.02 -22.71 -3.12
C VAL A 82 16.80 -23.43 -2.01
N GLN A 83 16.13 -23.79 -0.91
CA GLN A 83 16.78 -24.55 0.17
C GLN A 83 17.26 -25.93 -0.30
N ALA A 84 16.48 -26.62 -1.12
CA ALA A 84 16.86 -27.91 -1.71
C ALA A 84 18.05 -27.79 -2.68
N ALA A 85 18.12 -26.72 -3.47
CA ALA A 85 19.25 -26.44 -4.36
C ALA A 85 20.55 -26.22 -3.55
N ILE A 86 20.47 -25.45 -2.46
CA ILE A 86 21.60 -25.21 -1.55
C ILE A 86 22.06 -26.52 -0.91
N ALA A 87 21.13 -27.31 -0.34
CA ALA A 87 21.45 -28.57 0.31
C ALA A 87 22.08 -29.58 -0.66
N SER A 88 21.57 -29.66 -1.89
CA SER A 88 22.11 -30.54 -2.93
C SER A 88 23.53 -30.15 -3.34
N ARG A 89 23.81 -28.84 -3.46
CA ARG A 89 25.17 -28.34 -3.71
C ARG A 89 26.14 -28.72 -2.60
N VAL A 90 25.74 -28.52 -1.34
CA VAL A 90 26.57 -28.87 -0.16
C VAL A 90 26.85 -30.36 -0.10
N ALA A 91 25.88 -31.20 -0.49
CA ALA A 91 26.02 -32.65 -0.52
C ALA A 91 26.77 -33.19 -1.76
N GLY A 92 27.30 -32.33 -2.64
CA GLY A 92 27.99 -32.75 -3.87
C GLY A 92 27.06 -33.33 -4.94
N ARG A 93 25.74 -33.21 -4.80
CA ARG A 93 24.74 -33.68 -5.78
C ARG A 93 24.51 -32.62 -6.86
N GLY A 94 25.52 -32.45 -7.71
CA GLY A 94 25.52 -31.42 -8.76
C GLY A 94 24.36 -31.54 -9.75
N ALA A 95 23.97 -32.76 -10.11
CA ALA A 95 22.83 -33.01 -11.01
C ALA A 95 21.49 -32.51 -10.42
N ASP A 96 21.22 -32.83 -9.15
CA ASP A 96 20.02 -32.37 -8.44
C ASP A 96 20.00 -30.84 -8.33
N HIS A 97 21.13 -30.23 -7.95
CA HIS A 97 21.26 -28.78 -7.88
C HIS A 97 20.94 -28.13 -9.23
N ALA A 98 21.54 -28.62 -10.32
CA ALA A 98 21.31 -28.10 -11.65
C ALA A 98 19.84 -28.26 -12.11
N ALA A 99 19.22 -29.39 -11.82
CA ALA A 99 17.81 -29.64 -12.14
C ALA A 99 16.87 -28.68 -11.38
N ILE A 100 17.13 -28.44 -10.09
CA ILE A 100 16.32 -27.53 -9.28
C ILE A 100 16.49 -26.08 -9.75
N GLU A 101 17.72 -25.63 -10.01
CA GLU A 101 18.02 -24.30 -10.54
C GLU A 101 17.36 -24.06 -11.91
N ALA A 102 17.31 -25.10 -12.77
CA ALA A 102 16.62 -25.02 -14.06
C ALA A 102 15.10 -24.84 -13.92
N ALA A 103 14.48 -25.38 -12.87
CA ALA A 103 13.04 -25.29 -12.64
C ALA A 103 12.60 -23.98 -11.93
N LEU A 104 13.46 -23.38 -11.10
CA LEU A 104 13.17 -22.17 -10.33
C LEU A 104 12.62 -20.99 -11.16
N PRO A 105 13.14 -20.67 -12.37
CA PRO A 105 12.57 -19.62 -13.21
C PRO A 105 11.09 -19.85 -13.56
N GLY A 106 10.69 -21.08 -13.84
CA GLY A 106 9.30 -21.43 -14.15
C GLY A 106 8.37 -21.19 -12.96
N VAL A 107 8.77 -21.63 -11.77
CA VAL A 107 7.98 -21.42 -10.53
C VAL A 107 7.84 -19.93 -10.21
N ARG A 108 8.93 -19.16 -10.35
CA ARG A 108 8.89 -17.70 -10.19
C ARG A 108 8.00 -17.03 -11.23
N GLN A 109 7.95 -17.56 -12.45
CA GLN A 109 7.08 -17.04 -13.50
C GLN A 109 5.60 -17.27 -13.14
N VAL A 110 5.24 -18.48 -12.69
CA VAL A 110 3.89 -18.78 -12.21
C VAL A 110 3.46 -17.84 -11.08
N ALA A 111 4.33 -17.58 -10.10
CA ALA A 111 4.02 -16.64 -9.01
C ALA A 111 3.69 -15.23 -9.53
N ARG A 112 4.45 -14.74 -10.52
CA ARG A 112 4.19 -13.44 -11.17
C ARG A 112 2.89 -13.44 -11.96
N ASP A 113 2.59 -14.54 -12.67
CA ASP A 113 1.36 -14.66 -13.45
C ASP A 113 0.12 -14.67 -12.53
N LEU A 114 0.19 -15.33 -11.38
CA LEU A 114 -0.86 -15.27 -10.35
C LEU A 114 -1.03 -13.87 -9.78
N ASP A 115 0.06 -13.13 -9.54
CA ASP A 115 -0.01 -11.74 -9.08
C ASP A 115 -0.63 -10.82 -10.14
N ARG A 116 -0.32 -11.02 -11.44
CA ARG A 116 -0.97 -10.27 -12.53
C ARG A 116 -2.45 -10.61 -12.64
N LEU A 117 -2.80 -11.89 -12.56
CA LEU A 117 -4.19 -12.36 -12.60
C LEU A 117 -5.01 -11.75 -11.46
N LYS A 118 -4.50 -11.81 -10.22
CA LYS A 118 -5.12 -11.19 -9.05
C LYS A 118 -5.40 -9.69 -9.26
N ARG A 119 -4.43 -8.95 -9.80
CA ARG A 119 -4.61 -7.51 -10.11
C ARG A 119 -5.67 -7.27 -11.18
N ALA A 120 -5.65 -8.06 -12.26
CA ALA A 120 -6.65 -7.99 -13.31
C ALA A 120 -8.07 -8.22 -12.76
N MET A 121 -8.24 -9.19 -11.85
CA MET A 121 -9.53 -9.49 -11.21
C MET A 121 -10.00 -8.40 -10.25
N LEU A 122 -9.07 -7.69 -9.60
CA LEU A 122 -9.39 -6.55 -8.73
C LEU A 122 -9.69 -5.26 -9.52
N GLY A 123 -9.56 -5.27 -10.85
CA GLY A 123 -9.68 -4.07 -11.67
C GLY A 123 -8.47 -3.15 -11.59
N ASP A 124 -7.39 -3.57 -10.93
CA ASP A 124 -6.09 -2.89 -10.88
C ASP A 124 -5.30 -3.15 -12.17
N SER A 125 -5.90 -2.80 -13.31
CA SER A 125 -5.17 -2.72 -14.58
C SER A 125 -4.31 -1.46 -14.52
N GLY A 126 -3.04 -1.62 -14.12
CA GLY A 126 -2.02 -0.58 -13.93
C GLY A 126 -2.34 0.77 -14.58
N GLY A 127 -2.74 1.74 -13.75
CA GLY A 127 -3.10 3.08 -14.16
C GLY A 127 -2.99 4.07 -13.00
N GLY A 128 -1.80 4.16 -12.39
CA GLY A 128 -1.46 5.18 -11.41
C GLY A 128 -0.07 5.71 -11.73
N ARG A 129 -0.04 6.92 -12.28
CA ARG A 129 1.14 7.74 -12.57
C ARG A 129 1.96 8.01 -11.32
#